data_AF-A0A2A5EJP8-F1
#
_entry.id   AF-A0A2A5EJP8-F1
#
_cell.length_a   1.000
_cell.length_b   1.000
_cell.length_c   1.000
_cell.angle_alpha   90.00
_cell.angle_beta   90.00
_cell.angle_gamma   90.00
#
_symmetry.space_group_name_H-M   'P 1'
#
loop_
_entity.id
_entity.type
_entity.pdbx_description
1 polymer ?
#
loop_
_entity_poly.entity_id
_entity_poly.type
_entity_poly.pdbx_seq_one_letter_code
_entity_poly.pdbx_strand_id
1 'polypeptide(L)'
;MPETPTSSITVAQGQLRSFIERIERLEEEKAALAADIKEVYDEAKGNGFDTKILRQIVKLRAMDTAERQEAEAILELYLHALGMLND
;
A
#
# COMPACT_ATOMS: atom_id res chain seq x y z
N MET A 1 20.24 44.75 25.10
CA MET A 1 19.75 43.38 25.36
C MET A 1 19.73 42.66 24.02
N PRO A 2 20.32 41.46 23.86
CA PRO A 2 20.15 40.69 22.64
C PRO A 2 18.74 40.06 22.67
N GLU A 3 17.92 40.38 21.68
CA GLU A 3 16.64 39.72 21.44
C GLU A 3 16.90 38.23 21.17
N THR A 4 16.65 37.35 22.15
CA THR A 4 16.80 35.89 21.97
C THR A 4 15.71 35.34 21.03
N PRO A 5 16.02 34.31 20.21
CA PRO A 5 15.15 33.78 19.14
C PRO A 5 13.93 32.97 19.63
N THR A 6 13.41 33.25 20.83
CA THR A 6 12.31 32.51 21.46
C THR A 6 11.06 32.43 20.57
N SER A 7 10.81 33.46 19.75
CA SER A 7 9.68 33.51 18.80
C SER A 7 9.78 32.51 17.64
N SER A 8 10.99 32.18 17.16
CA SER A 8 11.15 31.20 16.08
C SER A 8 11.03 29.76 16.59
N ILE A 9 11.46 29.51 17.83
CA ILE A 9 11.34 28.20 18.48
C ILE A 9 9.86 27.84 18.73
N THR A 10 9.04 28.80 19.16
CA THR A 10 7.60 28.55 19.41
C THR A 10 6.82 28.31 18.12
N VAL A 11 7.15 29.00 17.03
CA VAL A 11 6.57 28.76 15.69
C VAL A 11 6.95 27.36 15.18
N ALA A 12 8.21 26.95 15.34
CA ALA A 12 8.68 25.62 14.95
C ALA A 12 7.98 24.50 15.75
N GLN A 13 7.74 24.70 17.06
CA GLN A 13 7.00 23.76 17.90
C GLN A 13 5.53 23.62 17.48
N GLY A 14 4.87 24.73 17.12
CA GLY A 14 3.49 24.71 16.63
C GLY A 14 3.34 23.96 15.31
N GLN A 15 4.27 24.17 14.36
CA GLN A 15 4.28 23.44 13.09
C GLN A 15 4.52 21.95 13.28
N LEU A 16 5.48 21.57 14.13
CA LEU A 16 5.76 20.17 14.45
C LEU A 16 4.52 19.48 15.05
N ARG A 17 3.85 20.13 16.00
CA ARG A 17 2.61 19.59 16.59
C ARG A 17 1.52 19.41 15.53
N SER A 18 1.32 20.41 14.65
CA SER A 18 0.35 20.32 13.57
C SER A 18 0.63 19.17 12.61
N PHE A 19 1.89 18.90 12.28
CA PHE A 19 2.25 17.73 11.46
C PHE A 19 1.95 16.42 12.18
N ILE A 20 2.32 16.28 13.45
CA ILE A 20 2.08 15.07 14.24
C ILE A 20 0.59 14.76 14.34
N GLU A 21 -0.23 15.74 14.73
CA GLU A 21 -1.69 15.55 14.87
C GLU A 21 -2.36 15.15 13.54
N ARG A 22 -1.87 15.68 12.41
CA ARG A 22 -2.36 15.29 11.08
C ARG A 22 -1.94 13.86 10.72
N ILE A 23 -0.70 13.47 11.02
CA ILE A 23 -0.19 12.12 10.76
C ILE A 23 -0.93 11.09 11.62
N GLU A 24 -1.12 11.35 12.91
CA GLU A 24 -1.81 10.43 13.83
C GLU A 24 -3.24 10.14 13.36
N ARG A 25 -3.97 11.19 12.93
CA ARG A 25 -5.30 11.02 12.34
C ARG A 25 -5.27 10.18 11.06
N LEU A 26 -4.30 10.41 10.18
CA LEU A 26 -4.16 9.64 8.93
C LEU A 26 -3.79 8.18 9.22
N GLU A 27 -2.99 7.90 10.24
CA GLU A 27 -2.69 6.52 10.68
C GLU A 27 -3.92 5.84 11.29
N GLU A 28 -4.75 6.56 12.03
CA GLU A 28 -6.03 6.04 12.52
C GLU A 28 -6.99 5.70 11.37
N GLU A 29 -7.16 6.61 10.40
CA GLU A 29 -7.99 6.39 9.20
C GLU A 29 -7.47 5.19 8.38
N LYS A 30 -6.15 5.07 8.22
CA LYS A 30 -5.49 3.95 7.55
C LYS A 30 -5.69 2.64 8.31
N ALA A 31 -5.65 2.65 9.63
CA ALA A 31 -5.90 1.46 10.45
C ALA A 31 -7.36 1.00 10.33
N ALA A 32 -8.32 1.94 10.34
CA ALA A 32 -9.73 1.63 10.11
C ALA A 32 -9.95 1.01 8.72
N LEU A 33 -9.39 1.62 7.67
CA LEU A 33 -9.49 1.09 6.30
C LEU A 33 -8.83 -0.30 6.16
N ALA A 34 -7.70 -0.53 6.85
CA ALA A 34 -7.03 -1.82 6.85
C ALA A 34 -7.88 -2.90 7.55
N ALA A 35 -8.62 -2.54 8.60
CA ALA A 35 -9.56 -3.42 9.27
C ALA A 35 -10.72 -3.79 8.33
N ASP A 36 -11.33 -2.81 7.67
CA ASP A 36 -12.42 -3.03 6.70
C ASP A 36 -11.98 -3.97 5.56
N ILE A 37 -10.78 -3.75 5.00
CA ILE A 37 -10.20 -4.63 3.98
C ILE A 37 -10.02 -6.05 4.50
N LYS A 38 -9.58 -6.20 5.75
CA LYS A 38 -9.41 -7.52 6.38
C LYS A 38 -10.75 -8.23 6.53
N GLU A 39 -11.80 -7.53 6.96
CA GLU A 39 -13.15 -8.09 7.08
C GLU A 39 -13.66 -8.62 5.75
N VAL A 40 -13.45 -7.89 4.64
CA VAL A 40 -13.81 -8.36 3.29
C VAL A 40 -13.08 -9.63 2.91
N TYR A 41 -11.77 -9.73 3.21
CA TYR A 41 -11.02 -10.97 2.97
C TYR A 41 -11.51 -12.13 3.85
N ASP A 42 -11.88 -11.86 5.10
CA ASP A 42 -12.39 -12.89 6.01
C ASP A 42 -13.78 -13.36 5.57
N GLU A 43 -14.64 -12.47 5.09
CA GLU A 43 -15.93 -12.81 4.46
C GLU A 43 -15.71 -13.70 3.23
N ALA A 44 -14.81 -13.31 2.32
CA ALA A 44 -14.46 -14.10 1.16
C ALA A 44 -13.97 -15.51 1.55
N LYS A 45 -13.15 -15.60 2.60
CA LYS A 45 -12.70 -16.89 3.15
C LYS A 45 -13.87 -17.72 3.68
N GLY A 46 -14.81 -17.11 4.41
CA GLY A 46 -16.02 -17.76 4.91
C GLY A 46 -16.90 -18.29 3.78
N ASN A 47 -16.93 -17.59 2.66
CA ASN A 47 -17.62 -17.99 1.43
C ASN A 47 -16.84 -19.01 0.56
N GLY A 48 -15.68 -19.47 1.02
CA GLY A 48 -14.90 -20.53 0.34
C GLY A 48 -13.88 -20.03 -0.70
N PHE A 49 -13.61 -18.73 -0.79
CA PHE A 49 -12.59 -18.20 -1.70
C PHE A 49 -11.18 -18.30 -1.10
N ASP A 50 -10.18 -18.55 -1.96
CA ASP A 50 -8.77 -18.46 -1.57
C ASP A 50 -8.31 -16.99 -1.50
N THR A 51 -8.14 -16.49 -0.28
CA THR A 51 -7.74 -15.10 -0.04
C THR A 51 -6.31 -14.78 -0.50
N LYS A 52 -5.42 -15.77 -0.65
CA LYS A 52 -4.08 -15.55 -1.21
C LYS A 52 -4.18 -15.22 -2.70
N ILE A 53 -5.01 -15.97 -3.43
CA ILE A 53 -5.26 -15.72 -4.85
C ILE A 53 -5.97 -14.38 -5.04
N LEU A 54 -6.97 -14.04 -4.21
CA LEU A 54 -7.62 -12.73 -4.28
C LEU A 54 -6.64 -11.57 -4.08
N ARG A 55 -5.71 -11.66 -3.11
CA ARG A 55 -4.66 -10.64 -2.91
C ARG A 55 -3.76 -10.50 -4.12
N GLN A 56 -3.40 -11.61 -4.77
CA GLN A 56 -2.62 -11.58 -6.02
C GLN A 56 -3.40 -10.88 -7.13
N ILE A 57 -4.68 -11.19 -7.31
CA ILE A 57 -5.54 -10.52 -8.30
C ILE A 57 -5.64 -9.01 -8.03
N VAL A 58 -5.87 -8.60 -6.78
CA VAL A 58 -5.94 -7.17 -6.42
C VAL A 58 -4.61 -6.46 -6.75
N LYS A 59 -3.47 -7.08 -6.43
CA LYS A 59 -2.16 -6.55 -6.79
C LYS A 59 -1.99 -6.42 -8.31
N LEU A 60 -2.33 -7.46 -9.07
CA LEU A 60 -2.26 -7.45 -10.54
C LEU A 60 -3.17 -6.38 -11.17
N ARG A 61 -4.32 -6.10 -10.55
CA ARG A 61 -5.25 -5.06 -11.01
C ARG A 61 -4.80 -3.64 -10.64
N ALA A 62 -3.95 -3.49 -9.64
CA ALA A 62 -3.41 -2.20 -9.22
C ALA A 62 -2.14 -1.80 -9.99
N MET A 63 -1.48 -2.74 -10.66
CA MET A 63 -0.30 -2.48 -11.50
C MET A 63 -0.69 -1.75 -12.79
N ASP A 64 0.23 -0.93 -13.30
CA ASP A 64 0.05 -0.31 -14.61
C ASP A 64 -0.06 -1.38 -15.71
N THR A 65 -0.87 -1.10 -16.74
CA THR A 65 -1.13 -2.10 -17.78
C THR A 65 0.11 -2.41 -18.61
N ALA A 66 0.95 -1.41 -18.90
CA ALA A 66 2.17 -1.61 -19.67
C ALA A 66 3.20 -2.39 -18.84
N GLU A 67 3.38 -2.02 -17.56
CA GLU A 67 4.26 -2.76 -16.64
C GLU A 67 3.82 -4.22 -16.49
N ARG A 68 2.51 -4.48 -16.42
CA ARG A 68 1.99 -5.85 -16.34
C ARG A 68 2.31 -6.64 -17.61
N GLN A 69 2.07 -6.05 -18.79
CA GLN A 69 2.34 -6.72 -20.07
C GLN A 69 3.82 -7.03 -20.26
N GLU A 70 4.71 -6.11 -19.88
CA GLU A 70 6.16 -6.34 -19.92
C GLU A 70 6.57 -7.50 -18.99
N ALA A 71 6.08 -7.50 -17.75
CA ALA A 71 6.34 -8.58 -16.81
C ALA A 71 5.78 -9.94 -17.28
N GLU A 72 4.59 -9.95 -17.88
CA GLU A 72 3.97 -11.15 -18.47
C GLU A 72 4.82 -11.69 -19.63
N ALA A 73 5.30 -10.84 -20.53
CA ALA A 73 6.15 -11.25 -21.65
C ALA A 73 7.49 -11.86 -21.18
N ILE A 74 8.11 -11.27 -20.16
CA ILE A 74 9.35 -11.80 -19.58
C ILE A 74 9.09 -13.14 -18.88
N LEU A 75 8.00 -13.25 -18.12
CA LEU A 75 7.60 -14.48 -17.46
C LEU A 75 7.38 -15.60 -18.48
N GLU A 76 6.65 -15.32 -19.56
CA GLU A 76 6.38 -16.27 -20.64
C GLU A 76 7.68 -16.77 -21.28
N LEU A 77 8.61 -15.86 -21.59
CA LEU A 77 9.94 -16.21 -22.10
C LEU A 77 10.68 -17.18 -21.16
N TYR A 78 10.63 -16.94 -19.85
CA TYR A 78 11.30 -17.79 -18.87
C TYR A 78 10.59 -19.14 -18.72
N LEU A 79 9.26 -19.18 -18.72
CA LEU A 79 8.50 -20.43 -18.65
C LEU A 79 8.74 -21.31 -19.88
N HIS A 80 8.78 -20.71 -21.07
CA HIS A 80 9.13 -21.42 -22.31
C HIS A 80 10.57 -21.96 -22.23
N ALA A 81 11.54 -21.16 -21.78
CA ALA A 81 12.93 -21.61 -21.60
C ALA A 81 13.08 -22.76 -20.59
N LEU A 82 12.18 -22.83 -19.60
CA LEU A 82 12.13 -23.90 -18.60
C LEU A 82 11.30 -25.12 -19.04
N GLY A 83 10.70 -25.10 -20.23
CA GLY A 83 9.80 -26.16 -20.71
C GLY A 83 8.51 -26.28 -19.88
N MET A 84 8.11 -25.20 -19.21
CA MET A 84 6.89 -25.13 -18.39
C MET A 84 5.68 -24.59 -19.18
N LEU A 85 5.91 -24.12 -20.40
CA LEU A 85 4.87 -23.83 -21.39
C LEU A 85 4.97 -24.91 -22.47
N ASN A 86 3.87 -25.64 -22.73
CA ASN A 86 3.78 -26.53 -23.88
C ASN A 86 3.11 -25.75 -25.03
N ASP A 87 3.71 -25.82 -26.22
CA ASP A 87 3.13 -25.29 -27.46
C ASP A 87 1.83 -26.02 -27.87
#